data_AF-A0ABD2Q6G5-F1
#
_entry.id   AF-A0ABD2Q6G5-F1
#
_cell.length_a   1.000
_cell.length_b   1.000
_cell.length_c   1.000
_cell.angle_alpha   90.00
_cell.angle_beta   90.00
_cell.angle_gamma   90.00
#
_symmetry.space_group_name_H-M   'P 1'
#
loop_
_entity.id
_entity.type
_entity.pdbx_description
1 polymer ?
#
loop_
_entity_poly.entity_id
_entity_poly.type
_entity_poly.pdbx_seq_one_letter_code
_entity_poly.pdbx_strand_id
1 'polypeptide(L)'
;MTKQFCVFDKNQKKAPFYDDSGSGIVCRYGNNWIMTGVHSFGSNQPTRWPTVGARISMYTDWIKSVITTDCKETSEYCTADTDTCASAWSKCQRDMEKLVMTTNN
;
A
#
# COMPACT_ATOMS: atom_id res chain seq x y z
N MET A 1 -12.08 -14.96 -6.78
CA MET A 1 -10.69 -14.45 -6.76
C MET A 1 -10.24 -14.24 -5.32
N THR A 2 -8.96 -14.47 -5.01
CA THR A 2 -8.42 -14.44 -3.64
C THR A 2 -8.07 -13.02 -3.20
N LYS A 3 -8.66 -12.56 -2.08
CA LYS A 3 -8.45 -11.20 -1.53
C LYS A 3 -7.17 -11.01 -0.72
N GLN A 4 -6.42 -12.08 -0.49
CA GLN A 4 -5.19 -12.09 0.32
C GLN A 4 -4.04 -12.77 -0.42
N PHE A 5 -2.83 -12.56 0.06
CA PHE A 5 -1.64 -13.30 -0.36
C PHE A 5 -0.65 -13.47 0.79
N CYS A 6 0.21 -14.48 0.66
CA CYS A 6 1.26 -14.77 1.63
C CYS A 6 2.58 -14.14 1.17
N VAL A 7 3.33 -13.60 2.12
CA VAL A 7 4.70 -13.09 1.93
C VAL A 7 5.60 -13.82 2.92
N PHE A 8 6.75 -14.28 2.42
CA PHE A 8 7.75 -14.94 3.25
C PHE A 8 9.13 -14.47 2.84
N ASP A 9 9.99 -14.23 3.83
CA ASP A 9 11.42 -14.15 3.60
C ASP A 9 11.93 -15.58 3.35
N LYS A 10 12.53 -15.83 2.18
CA LYS A 10 13.13 -17.13 1.86
C LYS A 10 14.18 -17.57 2.88
N ASN A 11 14.80 -16.64 3.59
CA ASN A 11 15.77 -16.93 4.64
C ASN A 11 15.12 -17.07 6.03
N GLN A 12 13.80 -16.84 6.13
CA GLN A 12 12.99 -16.96 7.35
C GLN A 12 13.46 -16.11 8.54
N LYS A 13 14.23 -15.04 8.30
CA LYS A 13 14.81 -14.24 9.40
C LYS A 13 13.96 -13.06 9.81
N LYS A 14 12.94 -12.70 9.01
CA LYS A 14 12.17 -11.48 9.20
C LYS A 14 10.70 -11.68 8.85
N ALA A 15 9.83 -11.17 9.71
CA ALA A 15 8.43 -10.89 9.43
C ALA A 15 8.06 -9.56 10.11
N PRO A 16 7.00 -8.89 9.65
CA PRO A 16 6.38 -7.80 10.40
C PRO A 16 5.93 -8.28 11.79
N PHE A 17 5.93 -7.36 12.73
CA PHE A 17 5.48 -7.58 14.10
C PHE A 17 3.96 -7.53 14.18
N TYR A 18 3.38 -7.97 15.30
CA TYR A 18 1.92 -8.03 15.44
C TYR A 18 1.23 -6.66 15.34
N ASP A 19 1.98 -5.59 15.65
CA ASP A 19 1.50 -4.21 15.64
C ASP A 19 1.74 -3.49 14.31
N ASP A 20 2.36 -4.15 13.32
CA ASP A 20 2.60 -3.58 12.00
C ASP A 20 1.38 -3.69 11.07
N SER A 21 0.20 -4.00 11.61
CA SER A 21 -1.05 -4.14 10.86
C SER A 21 -1.37 -2.82 10.14
N GLY A 22 -1.63 -2.88 8.84
CA GLY A 22 -1.78 -1.68 8.00
C GLY A 22 -0.50 -1.23 7.29
N SER A 23 0.67 -1.77 7.64
CA SER A 23 1.92 -1.42 6.95
C SER A 23 1.93 -1.88 5.48
N GLY A 24 2.62 -1.13 4.63
CA GLY A 24 2.67 -1.42 3.19
C GLY A 24 3.58 -2.58 2.82
N ILE A 25 3.07 -3.49 2.01
CA ILE A 25 3.87 -4.52 1.34
C ILE A 25 4.17 -3.99 -0.07
N VAL A 26 5.43 -3.65 -0.30
CA VAL A 26 5.88 -3.00 -1.55
C VAL A 26 6.81 -3.91 -2.36
N CYS A 27 6.70 -3.83 -3.68
CA CYS A 27 7.59 -4.48 -4.63
C CYS A 27 8.19 -3.44 -5.58
N ARG A 28 9.46 -3.61 -5.96
CA ARG A 28 10.11 -2.77 -6.96
C ARG A 28 9.85 -3.34 -8.35
N TYR A 29 9.28 -2.53 -9.24
CA TYR A 29 9.08 -2.83 -10.65
C TYR A 29 9.76 -1.75 -11.51
N GLY A 30 10.87 -2.12 -12.14
CA GLY A 30 11.77 -1.16 -12.80
C GLY A 30 12.29 -0.11 -11.81
N ASN A 31 12.01 1.16 -12.09
CA ASN A 31 12.39 2.29 -11.23
C ASN A 31 11.30 2.70 -10.23
N ASN A 32 10.16 2.00 -10.20
CA ASN A 32 9.03 2.35 -9.35
C ASN A 32 8.89 1.36 -8.18
N TRP A 33 8.41 1.87 -7.05
CA TRP A 33 7.91 1.06 -5.94
C TRP A 33 6.38 1.01 -6.04
N ILE A 34 5.85 -0.21 -6.06
CA ILE A 34 4.41 -0.48 -6.17
C ILE A 34 3.97 -1.13 -4.87
N MET A 35 2.94 -0.59 -4.22
CA MET A 35 2.32 -1.23 -3.07
C MET A 35 1.42 -2.36 -3.58
N THR A 36 1.79 -3.60 -3.29
CA THR A 36 1.09 -4.80 -3.75
C THR A 36 0.14 -5.34 -2.69
N GLY A 37 0.37 -4.99 -1.43
CA GLY A 37 -0.51 -5.35 -0.33
C GLY A 37 -0.41 -4.46 0.88
N VAL A 38 -1.30 -4.74 1.83
CA VAL A 38 -1.32 -4.16 3.18
C VAL A 38 -1.14 -5.30 4.17
N HIS A 39 -0.19 -5.21 5.09
CA HIS A 39 0.00 -6.21 6.14
C HIS A 39 -1.30 -6.35 6.95
N SER A 40 -1.82 -7.56 7.04
CA SER A 40 -3.06 -7.84 7.73
C SER A 40 -2.81 -8.58 9.04
N PHE A 41 -2.13 -9.71 8.98
CA PHE A 41 -1.74 -10.47 10.15
C PHE A 41 -0.55 -11.36 9.83
N GLY A 42 0.08 -11.90 10.86
CA GLY A 42 1.19 -12.82 10.72
C GLY A 42 1.48 -13.51 12.04
N SER A 43 2.43 -14.43 12.02
CA SER A 43 2.96 -15.04 13.23
C SER A 43 4.29 -14.40 13.59
N ASN A 44 4.59 -14.34 14.89
CA ASN A 44 5.94 -14.08 15.39
C ASN A 44 6.91 -15.25 15.14
N GLN A 45 6.46 -16.32 14.47
CA GLN A 45 7.27 -17.45 14.00
C GLN A 45 7.44 -17.38 12.47
N PRO A 46 8.25 -16.44 11.93
CA PRO A 46 8.46 -16.26 10.49
C PRO A 46 9.03 -17.50 9.79
N THR A 47 9.64 -18.41 10.55
CA THR A 47 10.16 -19.69 10.05
C THR A 47 9.08 -20.72 9.75
N ARG A 48 7.92 -20.59 10.39
CA ARG A 48 6.85 -21.59 10.31
C ARG A 48 5.63 -21.07 9.56
N TRP A 49 5.34 -19.78 9.66
CA TRP A 49 4.13 -19.18 9.10
C TRP A 49 4.46 -17.92 8.31
N PRO A 50 3.96 -17.79 7.07
CA PRO A 50 4.16 -16.58 6.30
C PRO A 50 3.33 -15.43 6.86
N THR A 51 3.73 -14.22 6.50
CA THR A 51 2.92 -13.03 6.66
C THR A 51 1.75 -13.05 5.68
N VAL A 52 0.57 -12.62 6.12
CA VAL A 52 -0.62 -12.48 5.27
C VAL A 52 -0.89 -11.00 5.01
N GLY A 53 -1.01 -10.65 3.74
CA GLY A 53 -1.37 -9.31 3.28
C GLY A 53 -2.72 -9.28 2.55
N ALA A 54 -3.44 -8.18 2.69
CA ALA A 54 -4.56 -7.85 1.82
C ALA A 54 -4.03 -7.54 0.41
N ARG A 55 -4.60 -8.18 -0.62
CA ARG A 55 -4.16 -8.06 -2.01
C ARG A 55 -4.74 -6.81 -2.64
N ILE A 56 -3.97 -5.72 -2.75
CA ILE A 56 -4.46 -4.41 -3.22
C ILE A 56 -5.14 -4.50 -4.59
N SER A 57 -4.66 -5.36 -5.50
CA SER A 57 -5.25 -5.56 -6.82
C SER A 57 -6.73 -5.99 -6.79
N MET A 58 -7.21 -6.56 -5.68
CA MET A 58 -8.62 -6.97 -5.51
C MET A 58 -9.51 -5.88 -4.93
N TYR A 59 -8.91 -4.77 -4.50
CA TYR A 59 -9.59 -3.66 -3.86
C TYR A 59 -9.48 -2.38 -4.69
N THR A 60 -8.85 -2.41 -5.87
CA THR A 60 -8.63 -1.22 -6.70
C THR A 60 -9.91 -0.45 -6.99
N ASP A 61 -11.01 -1.14 -7.28
CA ASP A 61 -12.28 -0.48 -7.61
C ASP A 61 -12.91 0.17 -6.38
N TRP A 62 -12.84 -0.50 -5.23
CA TRP A 62 -13.28 0.05 -3.96
C TRP A 62 -12.41 1.26 -3.56
N ILE A 63 -11.09 1.13 -3.63
CA ILE A 63 -10.12 2.21 -3.35
C ILE A 63 -10.43 3.41 -4.23
N LYS A 64 -10.59 3.20 -5.55
CA LYS A 64 -10.97 4.24 -6.51
C LYS A 64 -12.32 4.88 -6.17
N SER A 65 -13.30 4.09 -5.70
CA SER A 65 -14.62 4.62 -5.33
C SER A 65 -14.62 5.49 -4.07
N VAL A 66 -13.66 5.27 -3.16
CA VAL A 66 -13.57 6.00 -1.89
C VAL A 66 -12.70 7.25 -2.04
N ILE A 67 -11.55 7.14 -2.71
CA ILE A 67 -10.59 8.23 -2.80
C ILE A 67 -11.07 9.36 -3.73
N THR A 68 -12.03 9.11 -4.62
CA THR A 68 -12.68 10.15 -5.45
C THR A 68 -13.61 11.08 -4.66
N THR A 69 -14.02 10.70 -3.45
CA THR A 69 -14.97 11.47 -2.62
C THR A 69 -14.34 12.28 -1.48
N ASP A 70 -13.08 12.02 -1.10
CA ASP A 70 -12.50 12.52 0.17
C ASP A 70 -11.07 13.09 0.07
N CYS A 71 -10.69 13.66 -1.07
CA CYS A 71 -9.68 14.72 -1.05
C CYS A 71 -10.33 16.04 -0.57
N LYS A 72 -11.02 16.01 0.58
CA LYS A 72 -11.41 17.22 1.29
C LYS A 72 -10.23 17.63 2.14
N GLU A 73 -9.82 18.87 2.00
CA GLU A 73 -8.81 19.51 2.81
C GLU A 73 -9.08 19.24 4.30
N THR A 74 -8.44 18.24 4.90
CA THR A 74 -8.15 18.30 6.32
C THR A 74 -6.99 19.26 6.45
N SER A 75 -7.35 20.52 6.67
CA SER A 75 -6.46 21.67 6.88
C SER A 75 -5.53 21.53 8.09
N GLU A 76 -5.31 20.33 8.61
CA GLU A 76 -4.53 20.07 9.82
C GLU A 76 -3.12 19.53 9.54
N TYR A 77 -2.81 19.07 8.31
CA TYR A 77 -1.50 18.48 7.98
C TYR A 77 -0.71 19.18 6.87
N CYS A 78 -1.17 20.33 6.38
CA CYS A 78 -0.35 21.21 5.52
C CYS A 78 0.46 22.15 6.43
N THR A 79 1.47 21.63 7.12
CA THR A 79 2.44 22.50 7.77
C THR A 79 3.35 23.10 6.70
N ALA A 80 3.55 24.41 6.79
CA ALA A 80 4.26 25.22 5.82
C ALA A 80 5.68 24.69 5.54
N ASP A 81 5.84 23.96 4.43
CA ASP A 81 7.14 23.87 3.76
C ASP A 81 6.93 23.84 2.23
N THR A 82 6.91 25.04 1.68
CA THR A 82 7.10 25.48 0.27
C THR A 82 6.37 24.82 -0.90
N ASP A 83 5.59 23.75 -0.73
CA ASP A 83 4.84 23.13 -1.82
C ASP A 83 3.33 23.39 -1.64
N THR A 84 2.79 24.31 -2.44
CA THR A 84 1.35 24.65 -2.45
C THR A 84 0.49 23.40 -2.55
N CYS A 85 -0.66 23.36 -1.86
CA CYS A 85 -1.59 22.21 -1.87
C CYS A 85 -1.97 21.71 -3.29
N ALA A 86 -1.80 22.56 -4.32
CA ALA A 86 -1.92 22.20 -5.74
C ALA A 86 -0.86 21.19 -6.24
N SER A 87 0.37 21.23 -5.73
CA SER A 87 1.42 20.24 -6.06
C SER A 87 1.19 18.93 -5.31
N ALA A 88 0.60 18.98 -4.10
CA ALA A 88 0.18 17.82 -3.33
C ALA A 88 -0.94 17.03 -4.03
N TRP A 89 -1.90 17.71 -4.66
CA TRP A 89 -2.92 17.07 -5.52
C TRP A 89 -2.29 16.29 -6.68
N SER A 90 -1.45 16.98 -7.45
CA SER A 90 -0.78 16.37 -8.62
C SER A 90 0.13 15.23 -8.19
N LYS A 91 0.73 15.30 -7.00
CA LYS A 91 1.55 14.25 -6.40
C LYS A 91 0.71 13.07 -5.93
N CYS A 92 -0.41 13.30 -5.24
CA CYS A 92 -1.36 12.28 -4.81
C CYS A 92 -1.93 11.50 -6.00
N GLN A 93 -2.37 12.20 -7.05
CA GLN A 93 -2.88 11.58 -8.28
C GLN A 93 -1.82 10.76 -9.01
N ARG A 94 -0.58 11.27 -9.13
CA ARG A 94 0.55 10.53 -9.74
C ARG A 94 1.02 9.34 -8.91
N ASP A 95 1.01 9.45 -7.57
CA ASP A 95 1.39 8.35 -6.67
C ASP A 95 0.29 7.26 -6.66
N MET A 96 -0.97 7.64 -6.82
CA MET A 96 -2.12 6.72 -6.99
C MET A 96 -2.09 5.92 -8.30
N GLU A 97 -1.74 6.55 -9.42
CA GLU A 97 -1.56 5.85 -10.70
C GLU A 97 -0.40 4.84 -10.64
N LYS A 98 0.64 5.12 -9.83
CA LYS A 98 1.74 4.17 -9.57
C LYS A 98 1.34 3.02 -8.64
N LEU A 99 0.44 3.27 -7.68
CA LEU A 99 -0.13 2.26 -6.79
C LEU A 99 -1.08 1.31 -7.53
N VAL A 100 -1.82 1.84 -8.50
CA VAL A 100 -2.74 1.10 -9.37
C VAL A 100 -2.09 0.94 -10.75
N MET A 101 -0.95 0.26 -10.81
CA MET A 101 -0.47 -0.28 -12.10
C MET A 101 -1.54 -1.24 -12.61
N THR A 102 -2.31 -0.76 -13.58
CA THR A 102 -3.27 -1.53 -14.35
C THR A 102 -2.50 -2.68 -14.99
N THR A 103 -2.71 -3.89 -14.49
CA THR A 103 -2.43 -5.10 -15.29
C THR A 103 -3.49 -5.16 -16.38
N ASN A 104 -3.35 -4.30 -17.38
CA ASN A 104 -3.87 -4.58 -18.71
C ASN A 104 -2.81 -5.45 -19.38
N ASN A 105 -2.99 -6.77 -19.23
CA ASN A 105 -2.73 -7.84 -20.21
C ASN A 105 -2.92 -9.19 -19.51
#